data_AF-A0A410Q9W8-F1
#
_entry.id   AF-A0A410Q9W8-F1
#
_cell.length_a   1.000
_cell.length_b   1.000
_cell.length_c   1.000
_cell.angle_alpha   90.00
_cell.angle_beta   90.00
_cell.angle_gamma   90.00
#
_symmetry.space_group_name_H-M   'P 1'
#
loop_
_entity.id
_entity.type
_entity.pdbx_description
1 polymer ?
#
loop_
_entity_poly.entity_id
_entity_poly.type
_entity_poly.pdbx_seq_one_letter_code
_entity_poly.pdbx_strand_id
1 'polypeptide(L)'
;MYGLRELQYEEGILCGIMSSNLANGYCAPFGNFIEKYLESGGALIYVYNKTNKKPDKEYFERYWEIDSELYEKKGQLIFLCLEDQLLCNKTVNMEMIEKLYSNKVKALRKSNFKKIIVYMIQDRYCAFKISEEKTYNILSILKRIVNKERVMALVKYIVDDLSERIFINLISLSDYFIIDGHNDLRVYNYSELIKNTLENLFIKQNYEEQNIKELKKVENLKNMGQLFQGIIHDFNNLLSTIIGVSQICMLKSPREGLNEYFNTIYKTSLDGKAILNKVQSYIRGITDNRKGFYNINNIVETSISMAKYRIKSKKIVIKSRLNSDNLVYCNEHEIRQVVLNLLLNSIDSIEEEGVVTVSTYNSGGNTCLRVEDTGVGMDKLTLGRIFEPYFTTKGDKGNGLGLNISKQILEEHDATIKVESKLGNGSKFTITFTQKAGQMLAESNAFYKRNTKVLIIEDSDIIGRELLKYLSILNINGKIEIDKNLILKELLENKYELVICNFNLSNLNPLKISEEIKEKFPDIPFVLLMENSEIINEKYLGTVDFILRRPFTTEELAEIIRKCLKTNKNNEHNEHNICNIS
;
A
#
# COMPACT_ATOMS: atom_id res chain seq x y z
N MET A 1 -20.17 -18.56 -2.08
CA MET A 1 -20.55 -18.91 -3.46
C MET A 1 -21.94 -19.53 -3.41
N TYR A 2 -23.00 -18.73 -3.58
CA TYR A 2 -24.37 -19.22 -3.70
C TYR A 2 -24.97 -18.60 -4.96
N GLY A 3 -25.36 -19.46 -5.90
CA GLY A 3 -26.30 -19.20 -7.00
C GLY A 3 -25.97 -18.05 -7.95
N LEU A 4 -24.92 -18.16 -8.76
CA LEU A 4 -24.86 -17.40 -10.01
C LEU A 4 -26.01 -17.89 -10.90
N ARG A 5 -27.13 -17.18 -10.89
CA ARG A 5 -28.24 -17.45 -11.82
C ARG A 5 -27.90 -16.78 -13.15
N GLU A 6 -27.77 -17.57 -14.21
CA GLU A 6 -27.67 -17.02 -15.55
C GLU A 6 -28.97 -16.27 -15.90
N LEU A 7 -28.85 -15.14 -16.60
CA LEU A 7 -30.01 -14.42 -17.09
C LEU A 7 -30.74 -15.28 -18.14
N GLN A 8 -31.97 -15.65 -17.84
CA GLN A 8 -32.83 -16.44 -18.74
C GLN A 8 -34.16 -15.73 -18.99
N TYR A 9 -34.76 -16.01 -20.14
CA TYR A 9 -36.09 -15.51 -20.46
C TYR A 9 -37.14 -16.21 -19.59
N GLU A 10 -37.86 -15.43 -18.78
CA GLU A 10 -38.99 -15.90 -17.98
C GLU A 10 -40.21 -14.99 -18.25
N GLU A 11 -41.38 -15.60 -18.53
CA GLU A 11 -42.61 -14.86 -18.80
C GLU A 11 -43.17 -14.23 -17.52
N GLY A 12 -43.68 -12.99 -17.61
CA GLY A 12 -44.33 -12.33 -16.48
C GLY A 12 -43.36 -11.73 -15.46
N ILE A 13 -42.11 -11.51 -15.87
CA ILE A 13 -41.04 -11.04 -14.98
C ILE A 13 -40.59 -9.63 -15.37
N LEU A 14 -40.48 -8.78 -14.35
CA LEU A 14 -39.90 -7.45 -14.43
C LEU A 14 -38.53 -7.48 -13.75
N CYS A 15 -37.47 -7.26 -14.52
CA CYS A 15 -36.11 -7.13 -13.99
C CYS A 15 -35.65 -5.66 -14.02
N GLY A 16 -35.15 -5.17 -12.89
CA GLY A 16 -34.44 -3.90 -12.83
C GLY A 16 -32.95 -4.11 -13.09
N ILE A 17 -32.34 -3.36 -14.01
CA ILE A 17 -30.90 -3.39 -14.30
C ILE A 17 -30.28 -2.14 -13.69
N MET A 18 -29.31 -2.33 -12.79
CA MET A 18 -28.51 -1.26 -12.20
C MET A 18 -27.15 -1.22 -12.87
N SER A 19 -26.82 -0.10 -13.51
CA SER A 19 -25.58 0.11 -14.27
C SER A 19 -24.89 1.38 -13.80
N SER A 20 -23.57 1.37 -13.66
CA SER A 20 -22.81 2.62 -13.43
C SER A 20 -22.69 3.43 -14.72
N ASN A 21 -22.55 4.77 -14.61
CA ASN A 21 -22.37 5.66 -15.77
C ASN A 21 -20.94 5.53 -16.36
N LEU A 22 -19.99 5.01 -15.57
CA LEU A 22 -18.63 4.68 -16.01
C LEU A 22 -18.60 3.56 -17.06
N ALA A 23 -19.59 2.66 -17.03
CA ALA A 23 -19.78 1.63 -18.04
C ALA A 23 -20.49 2.23 -19.27
N ASN A 24 -19.84 3.17 -19.96
CA ASN A 24 -20.25 3.70 -21.27
C ASN A 24 -20.35 2.56 -22.31
N GLY A 25 -21.42 1.78 -22.19
CA GLY A 25 -21.92 0.74 -23.06
C GLY A 25 -21.14 -0.57 -23.16
N TYR A 26 -20.05 -0.82 -22.43
CA TYR A 26 -19.43 -2.16 -22.47
C TYR A 26 -20.13 -3.14 -21.53
N CYS A 27 -21.04 -3.94 -22.07
CA CYS A 27 -21.58 -5.12 -21.38
C CYS A 27 -21.80 -6.28 -22.36
N ALA A 28 -20.69 -6.88 -22.81
CA ALA A 28 -20.71 -8.09 -23.64
C ALA A 28 -21.60 -9.22 -23.07
N PRO A 29 -21.69 -9.47 -21.74
CA PRO A 29 -22.58 -10.49 -21.21
C PRO A 29 -24.07 -10.21 -21.46
N PHE A 30 -24.50 -8.94 -21.40
CA PHE A 30 -25.89 -8.56 -21.68
C PHE A 30 -26.19 -8.61 -23.18
N GLY A 31 -25.27 -8.13 -24.02
CA GLY A 31 -25.34 -8.24 -25.48
C GLY A 31 -25.54 -9.69 -25.93
N ASN A 32 -24.68 -10.58 -25.44
CA ASN A 32 -24.75 -12.03 -25.68
C ASN A 32 -26.10 -12.65 -25.32
N PHE A 33 -26.73 -12.21 -24.22
CA PHE A 33 -28.07 -12.68 -23.85
C PHE A 33 -29.12 -12.25 -24.86
N ILE A 34 -29.10 -10.97 -25.26
CA ILE A 34 -30.05 -10.42 -26.24
C ILE A 34 -29.87 -11.07 -27.62
N GLU A 35 -28.62 -11.27 -28.05
CA GLU A 35 -28.30 -11.93 -29.31
C GLU A 35 -28.87 -13.35 -29.36
N LYS A 36 -28.49 -14.21 -28.41
CA LYS A 36 -29.00 -15.60 -28.31
C LYS A 36 -30.51 -15.65 -28.24
N TYR A 37 -31.12 -14.68 -27.54
CA TYR A 37 -32.56 -14.57 -27.46
C TYR A 37 -33.21 -14.27 -28.82
N LEU A 38 -32.67 -13.31 -29.58
CA LEU A 38 -33.16 -12.96 -30.92
C LEU A 38 -32.93 -14.11 -31.93
N GLU A 39 -31.79 -14.80 -31.85
CA GLU A 39 -31.51 -16.02 -32.63
C GLU A 39 -32.54 -17.13 -32.37
N SER A 40 -33.02 -17.24 -31.12
CA SER A 40 -34.06 -18.21 -30.74
C SER A 40 -35.47 -17.88 -31.25
N GLY A 41 -35.62 -16.85 -32.09
CA GLY A 41 -36.89 -16.39 -32.64
C GLY A 41 -37.68 -15.45 -31.70
N GLY A 42 -37.00 -14.84 -30.73
CA GLY A 42 -37.60 -13.82 -29.87
C GLY A 42 -37.79 -12.47 -30.56
N ALA A 43 -38.62 -11.62 -29.97
CA ALA A 43 -38.75 -10.21 -30.35
C ALA A 43 -38.42 -9.28 -29.17
N LEU A 44 -37.84 -8.13 -29.48
CA LEU A 44 -37.43 -7.08 -28.56
C LEU A 44 -38.13 -5.76 -28.93
N ILE A 45 -38.85 -5.19 -27.97
CA ILE A 45 -39.35 -3.82 -28.05
C ILE A 45 -38.35 -2.94 -27.30
N TYR A 46 -37.62 -2.09 -28.02
CA TYR A 46 -36.70 -1.12 -27.47
C TYR A 46 -37.42 0.22 -27.27
N VAL A 47 -37.63 0.58 -26.01
CA VAL A 47 -38.26 1.85 -25.62
C VAL A 47 -37.17 2.89 -25.39
N TYR A 48 -37.26 4.00 -26.13
CA TYR A 48 -36.31 5.11 -26.03
C TYR A 48 -37.05 6.44 -25.89
N ASN A 49 -36.30 7.46 -25.49
CA ASN A 49 -36.80 8.83 -25.42
C ASN A 49 -36.24 9.70 -26.57
N LYS A 50 -36.98 10.71 -27.01
CA LYS A 50 -36.62 11.57 -28.15
C LYS A 50 -35.29 12.30 -27.94
N THR A 51 -34.96 12.62 -26.69
CA THR A 51 -33.68 13.21 -26.27
C THR A 51 -32.48 12.29 -26.50
N ASN A 52 -32.65 10.98 -26.39
CA ASN A 52 -31.57 10.00 -26.62
C ASN A 52 -31.37 9.66 -28.08
N LYS A 53 -32.22 10.19 -28.97
CA LYS A 53 -32.37 9.78 -30.38
C LYS A 53 -32.68 8.28 -30.49
N LYS A 54 -33.16 7.85 -31.67
CA LYS A 54 -33.23 6.40 -31.95
C LYS A 54 -31.79 5.87 -31.89
N PRO A 55 -31.49 4.81 -31.13
CA PRO A 55 -30.16 4.21 -31.17
C PRO A 55 -29.86 3.78 -32.61
N ASP A 56 -28.66 4.09 -33.07
CA ASP A 56 -28.18 3.74 -34.40
C ASP A 56 -27.50 2.38 -34.41
N LYS A 57 -27.10 1.94 -35.60
CA LYS A 57 -26.39 0.68 -35.81
C LYS A 57 -25.09 0.62 -35.00
N GLU A 58 -24.34 1.72 -34.97
CA GLU A 58 -23.08 1.82 -34.22
C GLU A 58 -23.29 1.57 -32.73
N TYR A 59 -24.39 2.04 -32.13
CA TYR A 59 -24.72 1.74 -30.74
C TYR A 59 -24.85 0.23 -30.47
N PHE A 60 -25.65 -0.48 -31.29
CA PHE A 60 -25.88 -1.91 -31.08
C PHE A 60 -24.66 -2.77 -31.38
N GLU A 61 -23.92 -2.46 -32.44
CA GLU A 61 -22.67 -3.15 -32.78
C GLU A 61 -21.60 -2.94 -31.71
N ARG A 62 -21.45 -1.70 -31.21
CA ARG A 62 -20.42 -1.37 -30.24
C ARG A 62 -20.68 -1.92 -28.84
N TYR A 63 -21.95 -1.97 -28.43
CA TYR A 63 -22.29 -2.20 -27.03
C TYR A 63 -22.98 -3.54 -26.78
N TRP A 64 -23.77 -4.02 -27.74
CA TRP A 64 -24.49 -5.28 -27.63
C TRP A 64 -23.94 -6.35 -28.57
N GLU A 65 -23.00 -5.98 -29.47
CA GLU A 65 -22.39 -6.86 -30.47
C GLU A 65 -23.43 -7.50 -31.41
N ILE A 66 -24.58 -6.85 -31.63
CA ILE A 66 -25.65 -7.36 -32.51
C ILE A 66 -25.85 -6.52 -33.76
N ASP A 67 -26.21 -7.16 -34.87
CA ASP A 67 -26.64 -6.49 -36.11
C ASP A 67 -28.11 -6.03 -36.00
N SER A 68 -28.32 -4.79 -35.57
CA SER A 68 -29.67 -4.22 -35.42
C SER A 68 -30.45 -4.15 -36.73
N GLU A 69 -29.79 -3.94 -37.88
CA GLU A 69 -30.47 -3.83 -39.18
C GLU A 69 -31.06 -5.16 -39.63
N LEU A 70 -30.34 -6.26 -39.38
CA LEU A 70 -30.81 -7.61 -39.63
C LEU A 70 -32.10 -7.90 -38.85
N TYR A 71 -32.11 -7.60 -37.54
CA TYR A 71 -33.25 -7.89 -36.68
C TYR A 71 -34.41 -6.92 -36.86
N GLU A 72 -34.18 -5.67 -37.28
CA GLU A 72 -35.23 -4.76 -37.74
C GLU A 72 -35.92 -5.31 -39.01
N LYS A 73 -35.17 -5.78 -40.01
CA LYS A 73 -35.72 -6.38 -41.24
C LYS A 73 -36.54 -7.64 -40.97
N LYS A 74 -36.13 -8.45 -39.99
CA LYS A 74 -36.87 -9.63 -39.54
C LYS A 74 -38.12 -9.29 -38.71
N GLY A 75 -38.33 -8.02 -38.37
CA GLY A 75 -39.43 -7.56 -37.51
C GLY A 75 -39.26 -7.99 -36.04
N GLN A 76 -38.06 -8.39 -35.65
CA GLN A 76 -37.72 -8.85 -34.30
C GLN A 76 -37.32 -7.69 -33.39
N LEU A 77 -36.75 -6.61 -33.93
CA LEU A 77 -36.37 -5.42 -33.18
C LEU A 77 -37.33 -4.25 -33.53
N ILE A 78 -38.10 -3.79 -32.54
CA ILE A 78 -39.07 -2.70 -32.70
C ILE A 78 -38.69 -1.54 -31.80
N PHE A 79 -38.60 -0.35 -32.38
CA PHE A 79 -38.33 0.87 -31.64
C PHE A 79 -39.63 1.60 -31.26
N LEU A 80 -39.74 2.01 -30.01
CA LEU A 80 -40.86 2.77 -29.47
C LEU A 80 -40.35 4.05 -28.82
N CYS A 81 -40.65 5.21 -29.43
CA CYS A 81 -40.37 6.51 -28.82
C CYS A 81 -41.48 6.84 -27.81
N LEU A 82 -41.09 7.02 -26.55
CA LEU A 82 -42.01 7.32 -25.45
C LEU A 82 -42.68 8.71 -25.68
N GLU A 83 -41.88 9.75 -25.91
CA GLU A 83 -42.37 11.14 -26.06
C GLU A 83 -43.27 11.38 -27.29
N ASP A 84 -42.96 10.78 -28.45
CA ASP A 84 -43.75 10.96 -29.68
C ASP A 84 -45.17 10.36 -29.57
N GLN A 85 -45.38 9.42 -28.63
CA GLN A 85 -46.65 8.74 -28.40
C GLN A 85 -47.39 9.27 -27.16
N LEU A 86 -46.72 10.07 -26.30
CA LEU A 86 -47.22 10.47 -24.97
C LEU A 86 -47.52 11.95 -24.78
N LEU A 87 -47.01 12.83 -25.65
CA LEU A 87 -47.20 14.27 -25.52
C LEU A 87 -48.32 14.79 -26.44
N CYS A 88 -49.57 14.45 -26.14
CA CYS A 88 -50.69 15.33 -26.49
C CYS A 88 -50.87 16.35 -25.35
N ASN A 89 -50.55 17.63 -25.58
CA ASN A 89 -50.79 18.73 -24.64
C ASN A 89 -50.13 18.65 -23.25
N LYS A 90 -48.88 18.15 -23.16
CA LYS A 90 -48.04 18.18 -21.94
C LYS A 90 -48.57 17.40 -20.71
N THR A 91 -49.61 16.59 -20.85
CA THR A 91 -50.10 15.69 -19.78
C THR A 91 -49.89 14.23 -20.15
N VAL A 92 -49.24 13.47 -19.27
CA VAL A 92 -49.01 12.03 -19.44
C VAL A 92 -50.30 11.28 -19.12
N ASN A 93 -50.97 10.69 -20.12
CA ASN A 93 -52.13 9.83 -19.89
C ASN A 93 -51.69 8.36 -19.70
N MET A 94 -51.85 7.87 -18.48
CA MET A 94 -51.43 6.52 -18.07
C MET A 94 -52.20 5.38 -18.77
N GLU A 95 -53.48 5.55 -19.07
CA GLU A 95 -54.26 4.54 -19.80
C GLU A 95 -53.79 4.39 -21.25
N MET A 96 -53.31 5.49 -21.84
CA MET A 96 -52.77 5.51 -23.19
C MET A 96 -51.44 4.75 -23.28
N ILE A 97 -50.59 4.86 -22.25
CA ILE A 97 -49.36 4.06 -22.11
C ILE A 97 -49.68 2.57 -22.11
N GLU A 98 -50.61 2.15 -21.25
CA GLU A 98 -50.95 0.73 -21.13
C GLU A 98 -51.49 0.16 -22.43
N LYS A 99 -52.38 0.92 -23.10
CA LYS A 99 -52.96 0.54 -24.39
C LYS A 99 -51.90 0.47 -25.49
N LEU A 100 -50.95 1.41 -25.52
CA LEU A 100 -49.85 1.45 -26.48
C LEU A 100 -48.99 0.17 -26.42
N TYR A 101 -48.46 -0.13 -25.23
CA TYR A 101 -47.62 -1.30 -25.01
C TYR A 101 -48.38 -2.59 -25.32
N SER A 102 -49.62 -2.72 -24.81
CA SER A 102 -50.46 -3.89 -25.07
C SER A 102 -50.73 -4.09 -26.57
N ASN A 103 -50.95 -3.01 -27.32
CA ASN A 103 -51.18 -3.08 -28.76
C ASN A 103 -49.92 -3.53 -29.53
N LYS A 104 -48.74 -3.05 -29.13
CA LYS A 104 -47.46 -3.47 -29.74
C LYS A 104 -47.16 -4.94 -29.47
N VAL A 105 -47.36 -5.39 -28.23
CA VAL A 105 -47.22 -6.80 -27.86
C VAL A 105 -48.19 -7.67 -28.66
N LYS A 106 -49.46 -7.29 -28.77
CA LYS A 106 -50.45 -8.01 -29.58
C LYS A 106 -50.12 -8.04 -31.07
N ALA A 107 -49.54 -6.97 -31.62
CA ALA A 107 -49.09 -6.95 -33.01
C ALA A 107 -47.95 -7.96 -33.25
N LEU A 108 -46.97 -8.03 -32.36
CA LEU A 108 -45.90 -9.05 -32.42
C LEU A 108 -46.44 -10.47 -32.29
N ARG A 109 -47.41 -10.70 -31.41
CA ARG A 109 -48.09 -11.99 -31.27
C ARG A 109 -48.81 -12.40 -32.57
N LYS A 110 -49.46 -11.46 -33.26
CA LYS A 110 -50.07 -11.69 -34.59
C LYS A 110 -49.04 -12.04 -35.65
N SER A 111 -47.83 -11.48 -35.56
CA SER A 111 -46.67 -11.85 -36.39
C SER A 111 -45.96 -13.13 -35.92
N ASN A 112 -46.61 -13.96 -35.08
CA ASN A 112 -46.13 -15.26 -34.62
C ASN A 112 -44.95 -15.25 -33.63
N PHE A 113 -44.59 -14.09 -33.06
CA PHE A 113 -43.55 -14.03 -32.01
C PHE A 113 -44.11 -14.47 -30.66
N LYS A 114 -43.58 -15.57 -30.11
CA LYS A 114 -44.01 -16.12 -28.80
C LYS A 114 -43.24 -15.59 -27.60
N LYS A 115 -41.97 -15.25 -27.80
CA LYS A 115 -41.14 -14.66 -26.75
C LYS A 115 -41.00 -13.17 -27.05
N ILE A 116 -41.35 -12.34 -26.08
CA ILE A 116 -41.27 -10.87 -26.22
C ILE A 116 -40.58 -10.31 -24.99
N ILE A 117 -39.54 -9.50 -25.21
CA ILE A 117 -38.86 -8.68 -24.21
C ILE A 117 -39.21 -7.22 -24.47
N VAL A 118 -39.57 -6.49 -23.41
CA VAL A 118 -39.67 -5.03 -23.42
C VAL A 118 -38.45 -4.47 -22.70
N TYR A 119 -37.60 -3.75 -23.41
CA TYR A 119 -36.42 -3.11 -22.84
C TYR A 119 -36.63 -1.60 -22.78
N MET A 120 -36.42 -1.02 -21.61
CA MET A 120 -36.62 0.41 -21.35
C MET A 120 -35.41 0.97 -20.60
N ILE A 121 -34.94 2.14 -21.03
CA ILE A 121 -33.90 2.90 -20.32
C ILE A 121 -34.56 4.03 -19.53
N GLN A 122 -34.27 4.10 -18.24
CA GLN A 122 -34.64 5.21 -17.36
C GLN A 122 -33.39 6.06 -17.09
N ASP A 123 -33.31 7.25 -17.67
CA ASP A 123 -32.16 8.17 -17.54
C ASP A 123 -32.48 9.46 -16.76
N ARG A 124 -31.41 10.22 -16.43
CA ARG A 124 -31.45 11.52 -15.73
C ARG A 124 -32.42 12.52 -16.35
N TYR A 125 -32.60 12.50 -17.67
CA TYR A 125 -33.43 13.48 -18.37
C TYR A 125 -34.92 13.17 -18.29
N CYS A 126 -35.31 11.90 -18.17
CA CYS A 126 -36.67 11.53 -17.79
C CYS A 126 -37.02 12.06 -16.38
N ALA A 127 -36.08 12.02 -15.42
CA ALA A 127 -36.31 12.49 -14.05
C ALA A 127 -36.45 14.03 -13.94
N PHE A 128 -35.79 14.82 -14.79
CA PHE A 128 -35.94 16.29 -14.77
C PHE A 128 -37.31 16.79 -15.29
N LYS A 129 -38.08 15.96 -16.02
CA LYS A 129 -39.44 16.31 -16.50
C LYS A 129 -40.58 15.53 -15.82
N ILE A 130 -40.28 14.41 -15.17
CA ILE A 130 -41.25 13.47 -14.61
C ILE A 130 -40.99 13.35 -13.10
N SER A 131 -41.97 13.70 -12.26
CA SER A 131 -41.86 13.56 -10.80
C SER A 131 -41.63 12.10 -10.38
N GLU A 132 -40.99 11.89 -9.23
CA GLU A 132 -40.73 10.55 -8.67
C GLU A 132 -42.01 9.67 -8.61
N GLU A 133 -43.14 10.28 -8.28
CA GLU A 133 -44.47 9.65 -8.25
C GLU A 133 -44.92 9.12 -9.62
N LYS A 134 -44.64 9.87 -10.69
CA LYS A 134 -44.96 9.44 -12.06
C LYS A 134 -44.05 8.29 -12.52
N THR A 135 -42.79 8.25 -12.07
CA THR A 135 -41.88 7.13 -12.35
C THR A 135 -42.39 5.82 -11.73
N TYR A 136 -42.84 5.85 -10.47
CA TYR A 136 -43.47 4.69 -9.83
C TYR A 136 -44.71 4.21 -10.58
N ASN A 137 -45.56 5.16 -11.02
CA ASN A 137 -46.78 4.83 -11.77
C ASN A 137 -46.47 4.21 -13.14
N ILE A 138 -45.42 4.64 -13.83
CA ILE A 138 -44.99 4.03 -15.09
C ILE A 138 -44.52 2.59 -14.85
N LEU A 139 -43.74 2.35 -13.80
CA LEU A 139 -43.25 1.01 -13.45
C LEU A 139 -44.38 0.07 -13.02
N SER A 140 -45.38 0.58 -12.27
CA SER A 140 -46.53 -0.23 -11.86
C SER A 140 -47.42 -0.61 -13.05
N ILE A 141 -47.58 0.28 -14.03
CA ILE A 141 -48.24 -0.03 -15.30
C ILE A 141 -47.45 -1.07 -16.08
N LEU A 142 -46.14 -0.91 -16.18
CA LEU A 142 -45.28 -1.88 -16.86
C LEU A 142 -45.40 -3.26 -16.20
N LYS A 143 -45.36 -3.32 -14.86
CA LYS A 143 -45.55 -4.56 -14.09
C LYS A 143 -46.90 -5.21 -14.36
N ARG A 144 -47.98 -4.42 -14.44
CA ARG A 144 -49.31 -4.93 -14.83
C ARG A 144 -49.31 -5.53 -16.24
N ILE A 145 -48.66 -4.88 -17.21
CA ILE A 145 -48.59 -5.35 -18.60
C ILE A 145 -47.75 -6.62 -18.70
N VAL A 146 -46.60 -6.65 -18.04
CA VAL A 146 -45.71 -7.81 -17.91
C VAL A 146 -46.51 -9.03 -17.45
N ASN A 147 -47.28 -8.88 -16.37
CA ASN A 147 -48.10 -9.95 -15.81
C ASN A 147 -49.26 -10.34 -16.76
N LYS A 148 -49.94 -9.36 -17.35
CA LYS A 148 -51.14 -9.58 -18.18
C LYS A 148 -50.84 -10.20 -19.54
N GLU A 149 -49.83 -9.68 -20.24
CA GLU A 149 -49.48 -10.08 -21.60
C GLU A 149 -48.40 -11.17 -21.63
N ARG A 150 -47.95 -11.64 -20.45
CA ARG A 150 -46.90 -12.67 -20.27
C ARG A 150 -45.66 -12.38 -21.10
N VAL A 151 -45.06 -11.22 -20.83
CA VAL A 151 -43.81 -10.77 -21.44
C VAL A 151 -42.75 -10.59 -20.36
N MET A 152 -41.47 -10.53 -20.75
CA MET A 152 -40.39 -10.15 -19.85
C MET A 152 -40.12 -8.66 -20.04
N ALA A 153 -39.93 -7.90 -18.97
CA ALA A 153 -39.49 -6.51 -19.06
C ALA A 153 -38.16 -6.30 -18.37
N LEU A 154 -37.30 -5.52 -19.01
CA LEU A 154 -35.97 -5.15 -18.55
C LEU A 154 -35.94 -3.62 -18.47
N VAL A 155 -35.73 -3.08 -17.27
CA VAL A 155 -35.67 -1.63 -17.07
C VAL A 155 -34.29 -1.25 -16.56
N LYS A 156 -33.53 -0.52 -17.37
CA LYS A 156 -32.16 -0.09 -17.05
C LYS A 156 -32.15 1.25 -16.33
N TYR A 157 -31.39 1.33 -15.24
CA TYR A 157 -31.16 2.50 -14.42
C TYR A 157 -29.68 2.78 -14.30
N ILE A 158 -29.34 4.07 -14.33
CA ILE A 158 -27.99 4.56 -14.08
C ILE A 158 -27.87 4.85 -12.58
N VAL A 159 -26.95 4.16 -11.90
CA VAL A 159 -26.81 4.18 -10.43
C VAL A 159 -26.45 5.58 -9.92
N ASP A 160 -25.62 6.32 -10.67
CA ASP A 160 -25.20 7.70 -10.33
C ASP A 160 -26.38 8.71 -10.33
N ASP A 161 -27.56 8.27 -10.78
CA ASP A 161 -28.75 9.08 -11.03
C ASP A 161 -29.98 8.61 -10.23
N LEU A 162 -29.82 7.60 -9.36
CA LEU A 162 -30.91 6.99 -8.60
C LEU A 162 -31.12 7.69 -7.26
N SER A 163 -32.29 8.32 -7.05
CA SER A 163 -32.71 8.76 -5.72
C SER A 163 -33.10 7.56 -4.85
N GLU A 164 -32.94 7.68 -3.54
CA GLU A 164 -33.26 6.62 -2.56
C GLU A 164 -34.72 6.15 -2.69
N ARG A 165 -35.66 7.07 -2.95
CA ARG A 165 -37.07 6.75 -3.17
C ARG A 165 -37.32 5.97 -4.45
N ILE A 166 -36.66 6.35 -5.55
CA ILE A 166 -36.76 5.62 -6.82
C ILE A 166 -36.16 4.22 -6.66
N PHE A 167 -35.08 4.08 -5.90
CA PHE A 167 -34.46 2.80 -5.60
C PHE A 167 -35.39 1.87 -4.81
N ILE A 168 -36.07 2.37 -3.77
CA ILE A 168 -37.06 1.59 -3.00
C ILE A 168 -38.22 1.14 -3.89
N ASN A 169 -38.70 2.03 -4.76
CA ASN A 169 -39.78 1.76 -5.72
C ASN A 169 -39.40 0.70 -6.76
N LEU A 170 -38.17 0.76 -7.25
CA LEU A 170 -37.61 -0.26 -8.13
C LEU A 170 -37.56 -1.61 -7.43
N ILE A 171 -37.07 -1.57 -6.19
CA ILE A 171 -36.90 -2.75 -5.36
C ILE A 171 -38.22 -3.46 -5.06
N SER A 172 -39.28 -2.70 -4.82
CA SER A 172 -40.59 -3.25 -4.47
C SER A 172 -41.37 -3.82 -5.66
N LEU A 173 -41.11 -3.34 -6.88
CA LEU A 173 -41.86 -3.72 -8.08
C LEU A 173 -41.16 -4.78 -8.94
N SER A 174 -39.82 -4.83 -8.91
CA SER A 174 -39.06 -5.78 -9.73
C SER A 174 -38.94 -7.14 -9.05
N ASP A 175 -39.05 -8.21 -9.82
CA ASP A 175 -38.91 -9.57 -9.30
C ASP A 175 -37.42 -9.93 -9.11
N TYR A 176 -36.56 -9.41 -9.99
CA TYR A 176 -35.11 -9.59 -9.93
C TYR A 176 -34.35 -8.28 -10.23
N PHE A 177 -33.13 -8.22 -9.73
CA PHE A 177 -32.18 -7.14 -9.97
C PHE A 177 -30.96 -7.68 -10.68
N ILE A 178 -30.58 -7.00 -11.76
CA ILE A 178 -29.37 -7.27 -12.50
C ILE A 178 -28.39 -6.17 -12.15
N ILE A 179 -27.29 -6.54 -11.49
CA ILE A 179 -26.18 -5.62 -11.25
C ILE A 179 -25.20 -5.80 -12.40
N ASP A 180 -25.11 -4.75 -13.21
CA ASP A 180 -24.24 -4.64 -14.37
C ASP A 180 -22.88 -4.06 -13.93
N GLY A 181 -21.89 -4.95 -13.79
CA GLY A 181 -20.51 -4.61 -13.43
C GLY A 181 -19.55 -4.82 -14.61
N HIS A 182 -18.39 -4.16 -14.56
CA HIS A 182 -17.44 -4.08 -15.69
C HIS A 182 -17.00 -5.44 -16.29
N ASN A 183 -17.06 -6.53 -15.51
CA ASN A 183 -16.63 -7.88 -15.93
C ASN A 183 -17.66 -9.01 -15.66
N ASP A 184 -18.72 -8.76 -14.89
CA ASP A 184 -19.67 -9.79 -14.45
C ASP A 184 -21.10 -9.24 -14.48
N LEU A 185 -22.06 -10.04 -14.95
CA LEU A 185 -23.49 -9.79 -14.80
C LEU A 185 -24.04 -10.66 -13.66
N ARG A 186 -24.62 -10.03 -12.64
CA ARG A 186 -25.13 -10.73 -11.46
C ARG A 186 -26.62 -10.51 -11.29
N VAL A 187 -27.37 -11.59 -11.21
CA VAL A 187 -28.83 -11.58 -10.99
C VAL A 187 -29.11 -11.90 -9.53
N TYR A 188 -29.86 -11.03 -8.86
CA TYR A 188 -30.26 -11.17 -7.47
C TYR A 188 -31.78 -11.14 -7.35
N ASN A 189 -32.35 -11.96 -6.47
CA ASN A 189 -33.68 -11.68 -5.93
C ASN A 189 -33.58 -10.66 -4.77
N TYR A 190 -34.73 -10.14 -4.34
CA TYR A 190 -34.81 -9.16 -3.25
C TYR A 190 -34.10 -9.61 -1.96
N SER A 191 -34.35 -10.86 -1.54
CA SER A 191 -33.79 -11.42 -0.31
C SER A 191 -32.27 -11.57 -0.38
N GLU A 192 -31.74 -11.98 -1.54
CA GLU A 192 -30.29 -12.11 -1.79
C GLU A 192 -29.60 -10.75 -1.83
N LEU A 193 -30.22 -9.75 -2.46
CA LEU A 193 -29.68 -8.40 -2.51
C LEU A 193 -29.57 -7.79 -1.10
N ILE A 194 -30.62 -7.94 -0.28
CA ILE A 194 -30.59 -7.46 1.11
C ILE A 194 -29.57 -8.22 1.93
N LYS A 195 -29.53 -9.55 1.84
CA LYS A 195 -28.56 -10.35 2.58
C LYS A 195 -27.13 -9.93 2.25
N ASN A 196 -26.80 -9.83 0.98
CA ASN A 196 -25.45 -9.47 0.54
C ASN A 196 -25.08 -8.03 0.90
N THR A 197 -26.02 -7.09 0.82
CA THR A 197 -25.75 -5.71 1.23
C THR A 197 -25.52 -5.61 2.73
N LEU A 198 -26.32 -6.29 3.56
CA LEU A 198 -26.11 -6.35 5.01
C LEU A 198 -24.77 -7.00 5.39
N GLU A 199 -24.41 -8.12 4.76
CA GLU A 199 -23.12 -8.78 4.97
C GLU A 199 -21.95 -7.85 4.60
N ASN A 200 -22.02 -7.18 3.45
CA ASN A 200 -20.98 -6.24 3.02
C ASN A 200 -20.88 -5.00 3.91
N LEU A 201 -22.02 -4.45 4.37
CA LEU A 201 -22.04 -3.32 5.30
C LEU A 201 -21.42 -3.70 6.64
N PHE A 202 -21.73 -4.89 7.16
CA PHE A 202 -21.15 -5.38 8.40
C PHE A 202 -19.64 -5.58 8.29
N ILE A 203 -19.17 -6.18 7.19
CA ILE A 203 -17.74 -6.34 6.92
C ILE A 203 -17.06 -4.98 6.83
N LYS A 204 -17.63 -4.04 6.06
CA LYS A 204 -17.09 -2.68 5.91
C LYS A 204 -16.99 -1.96 7.25
N GLN A 205 -18.05 -2.01 8.06
CA GLN A 205 -18.07 -1.36 9.38
C GLN A 205 -17.00 -1.93 10.31
N ASN A 206 -16.85 -3.26 10.36
CA ASN A 206 -15.79 -3.90 11.15
C ASN A 206 -14.39 -3.47 10.68
N TYR A 207 -14.18 -3.34 9.37
CA TYR A 207 -12.91 -2.90 8.79
C TYR A 207 -12.60 -1.44 9.16
N GLU A 208 -13.59 -0.56 9.07
CA GLU A 208 -13.46 0.86 9.46
C GLU A 208 -13.15 1.01 10.96
N GLU A 209 -13.85 0.27 11.83
CA GLU A 209 -13.58 0.30 13.27
C GLU A 209 -12.17 -0.20 13.61
N GLN A 210 -11.68 -1.23 12.92
CA GLN A 210 -10.30 -1.72 13.08
C GLN A 210 -9.28 -0.68 12.64
N ASN A 211 -9.47 -0.05 11.48
CA ASN A 211 -8.58 0.99 10.98
C ASN A 211 -8.53 2.20 11.93
N ILE A 212 -9.68 2.63 12.47
CA ILE A 212 -9.73 3.73 13.43
C ILE A 212 -8.99 3.37 14.72
N LYS A 213 -9.10 2.13 15.19
CA LYS A 213 -8.37 1.66 16.39
C LYS A 213 -6.86 1.61 16.14
N GLU A 214 -6.41 1.13 14.99
CA GLU A 214 -4.99 1.11 14.60
C GLU A 214 -4.43 2.53 14.43
N LEU A 215 -5.15 3.42 13.75
CA LEU A 215 -4.76 4.82 13.60
C LEU A 215 -4.63 5.53 14.94
N LYS A 216 -5.57 5.32 15.87
CA LYS A 216 -5.48 5.87 17.23
C LYS A 216 -4.28 5.32 18.01
N LYS A 217 -3.88 4.06 17.81
CA LYS A 217 -2.67 3.50 18.44
C LYS A 217 -1.41 4.15 17.87
N VAL A 218 -1.32 4.28 16.55
CA VAL A 218 -0.18 4.93 15.87
C VAL A 218 -0.07 6.41 16.28
N GLU A 219 -1.20 7.12 16.32
CA GLU A 219 -1.25 8.52 16.76
C GLU A 219 -0.85 8.66 18.23
N ASN A 220 -1.36 7.80 19.12
CA ASN A 220 -0.93 7.79 20.53
C ASN A 220 0.55 7.47 20.68
N LEU A 221 1.09 6.52 19.91
CA LEU A 221 2.52 6.18 19.91
C LEU A 221 3.38 7.33 19.39
N LYS A 222 2.93 8.05 18.36
CA LYS A 222 3.59 9.24 17.80
C LYS A 222 3.60 10.38 18.81
N ASN A 223 2.47 10.66 19.46
CA ASN A 223 2.35 11.69 20.49
C ASN A 223 3.20 11.35 21.73
N MET A 224 3.21 10.09 22.15
CA MET A 224 4.13 9.61 23.18
C MET A 224 5.58 9.78 22.74
N GLY A 225 5.92 9.45 21.50
CA GLY A 225 7.28 9.57 20.96
C GLY A 225 7.84 11.00 21.03
N GLN A 226 7.02 12.00 20.68
CA GLN A 226 7.40 13.41 20.77
C GLN A 226 7.64 13.86 22.22
N LEU A 227 6.80 13.43 23.16
CA LEU A 227 6.97 13.72 24.59
C LEU A 227 8.21 13.03 25.18
N PHE A 228 8.42 11.75 24.83
CA PHE A 228 9.60 11.00 25.27
C PHE A 228 10.91 11.59 24.73
N GLN A 229 10.90 12.23 23.55
CA GLN A 229 12.11 12.83 22.99
C GLN A 229 12.63 14.00 23.84
N GLY A 230 11.74 14.82 24.42
CA GLY A 230 12.10 15.84 25.40
C GLY A 230 12.62 15.23 26.70
N ILE A 231 11.94 14.21 27.23
CA ILE A 231 12.35 13.51 28.46
C ILE A 231 13.74 12.87 28.29
N ILE A 232 14.01 12.22 27.15
CA ILE A 232 15.31 11.57 26.87
C ILE A 232 16.45 12.60 26.83
N HIS A 233 16.20 13.78 26.26
CA HIS A 233 17.18 14.87 26.27
C HIS A 233 17.55 15.27 27.70
N ASP A 234 16.57 15.41 28.58
CA ASP A 234 16.81 15.79 29.98
C ASP A 234 17.54 14.69 30.75
N PHE A 235 17.19 13.43 30.52
CA PHE A 235 17.91 12.29 31.10
C PHE A 235 19.37 12.22 30.61
N ASN A 236 19.62 12.48 29.32
CA ASN A 236 20.98 12.56 28.78
C ASN A 236 21.80 13.66 29.45
N ASN A 237 21.18 14.78 29.80
CA ASN A 237 21.84 15.88 30.51
C ASN A 237 22.18 15.50 31.97
N LEU A 238 21.26 14.84 32.67
CA LEU A 238 21.49 14.36 34.04
C LEU A 238 22.63 13.32 34.09
N LEU A 239 22.61 12.35 33.18
CA LEU A 239 23.66 11.33 33.10
C LEU A 239 25.01 11.93 32.70
N SER A 240 25.04 12.87 31.75
CA SER A 240 26.29 13.53 31.37
C SER A 240 26.89 14.33 32.54
N THR A 241 26.06 14.92 33.40
CA THR A 241 26.48 15.58 34.64
C THR A 241 27.07 14.58 35.64
N ILE A 242 26.41 13.45 35.87
CA ILE A 242 26.90 12.40 36.79
C ILE A 242 28.23 11.81 36.29
N ILE A 243 28.34 11.57 34.97
CA ILE A 243 29.56 11.12 34.30
C ILE A 243 30.69 12.14 34.50
N GLY A 244 30.43 13.43 34.27
CA GLY A 244 31.43 14.49 34.43
C GLY A 244 31.91 14.66 35.87
N VAL A 245 31.00 14.68 36.85
CA VAL A 245 31.34 14.82 38.27
C VAL A 245 32.10 13.59 38.78
N SER A 246 31.69 12.38 38.39
CA SER A 246 32.42 11.16 38.76
C SER A 246 33.83 11.13 38.20
N GLN A 247 34.04 11.57 36.95
CA GLN A 247 35.39 11.72 36.38
C GLN A 247 36.26 12.73 37.15
N ILE A 248 35.71 13.90 37.51
CA ILE A 248 36.43 14.91 38.30
C ILE A 248 36.81 14.37 39.68
N CYS A 249 35.91 13.65 40.34
CA CYS A 249 36.16 13.03 41.64
C CYS A 249 37.23 11.92 41.57
N MET A 250 37.30 11.16 40.47
CA MET A 250 38.37 10.19 40.23
C MET A 250 39.74 10.86 40.02
N LEU A 251 39.75 12.02 39.33
CA LEU A 251 40.98 12.76 39.06
C LEU A 251 41.52 13.53 40.27
N LYS A 252 40.66 13.90 41.22
CA LYS A 252 41.00 14.76 42.37
C LYS A 252 41.03 14.04 43.73
N SER A 253 40.68 12.76 43.83
CA SER A 253 40.58 12.06 45.12
C SER A 253 41.96 11.65 45.68
N PRO A 254 42.35 12.13 46.88
CA PRO A 254 43.62 11.76 47.52
C PRO A 254 43.54 10.50 48.41
N ARG A 255 42.36 9.86 48.53
CA ARG A 255 42.13 8.68 49.39
C ARG A 255 42.01 7.40 48.57
N GLU A 256 42.85 6.41 48.89
CA GLU A 256 42.74 5.05 48.35
C GLU A 256 41.38 4.42 48.73
N GLY A 257 40.71 3.79 47.76
CA GLY A 257 39.40 3.13 47.92
C GLY A 257 38.19 3.90 47.36
N LEU A 258 38.20 5.25 47.34
CA LEU A 258 37.09 6.06 46.79
C LEU A 258 36.97 5.96 45.25
N ASN A 259 38.10 5.70 44.57
CA ASN A 259 38.13 5.56 43.12
C ASN A 259 37.31 4.36 42.60
N GLU A 260 37.18 3.28 43.36
CA GLU A 260 36.33 2.15 42.95
C GLU A 260 34.84 2.49 42.96
N TYR A 261 34.39 3.27 43.95
CA TYR A 261 33.00 3.74 44.02
C TYR A 261 32.70 4.74 42.90
N PHE A 262 33.60 5.69 42.62
CA PHE A 262 33.41 6.64 41.52
C PHE A 262 33.47 5.96 40.15
N ASN A 263 34.34 4.97 39.95
CA ASN A 263 34.40 4.18 38.72
C ASN A 263 33.12 3.37 38.52
N THR A 264 32.51 2.87 39.59
CA THR A 264 31.22 2.17 39.54
C THR A 264 30.08 3.12 39.15
N ILE A 265 30.02 4.32 39.73
CA ILE A 265 29.05 5.37 39.35
C ILE A 265 29.22 5.78 37.89
N TYR A 266 30.47 5.93 37.44
CA TYR A 266 30.81 6.29 36.07
C TYR A 266 30.34 5.23 35.07
N LYS A 267 30.70 3.96 35.28
CA LYS A 267 30.30 2.83 34.42
C LYS A 267 28.78 2.64 34.39
N THR A 268 28.12 2.69 35.54
CA THR A 268 26.66 2.54 35.63
C THR A 268 25.92 3.67 34.90
N SER A 269 26.48 4.89 34.93
CA SER A 269 25.91 6.04 34.23
C SER A 269 26.11 5.96 32.72
N LEU A 270 27.25 5.41 32.26
CA LEU A 270 27.48 5.10 30.85
C LEU A 270 26.51 4.02 30.34
N ASP A 271 26.26 2.98 31.13
CA ASP A 271 25.29 1.93 30.80
C ASP A 271 23.87 2.51 30.69
N GLY A 272 23.49 3.40 31.62
CA GLY A 272 22.22 4.14 31.56
C GLY A 272 22.10 4.98 30.28
N LYS A 273 23.17 5.66 29.87
CA LYS A 273 23.21 6.48 28.66
C LYS A 273 23.08 5.62 27.40
N ALA A 274 23.71 4.45 27.37
CA ALA A 274 23.58 3.49 26.29
C ALA A 274 22.16 2.92 26.16
N ILE A 275 21.44 2.71 27.27
CA ILE A 275 20.04 2.28 27.27
C ILE A 275 19.13 3.40 26.73
N LEU A 276 19.32 4.64 27.17
CA LEU A 276 18.55 5.79 26.70
C LEU A 276 18.71 6.02 25.20
N ASN A 277 19.92 5.91 24.67
CA ASN A 277 20.15 6.03 23.22
C ASN A 277 19.42 4.93 22.42
N LYS A 278 19.31 3.71 22.98
CA LYS A 278 18.54 2.62 22.36
C LYS A 278 17.03 2.92 22.35
N VAL A 279 16.50 3.43 23.45
CA VAL A 279 15.08 3.86 23.55
C VAL A 279 14.81 5.01 22.58
N GLN A 280 15.72 5.97 22.47
CA GLN A 280 15.62 7.09 21.54
C GLN A 280 15.58 6.63 20.07
N SER A 281 16.44 5.66 19.71
CA SER A 281 16.46 5.09 18.35
C SER A 281 15.17 4.34 18.00
N TYR A 282 14.54 3.70 18.97
CA TYR A 282 13.24 3.03 18.81
C TYR A 282 12.13 4.05 18.55
N ILE A 283 12.10 5.14 19.33
CA ILE A 283 11.08 6.18 19.22
C ILE A 283 11.21 6.97 17.90
N ARG A 284 12.43 7.33 17.49
CA ARG A 284 12.67 7.96 16.18
C ARG A 284 12.26 7.04 15.03
N GLY A 285 12.47 5.74 15.16
CA GLY A 285 12.08 4.75 14.16
C GLY A 285 10.57 4.58 13.95
N ILE A 286 9.75 4.91 14.95
CA ILE A 286 8.27 4.91 14.81
C ILE A 286 7.81 6.06 13.89
N THR A 287 8.66 7.06 13.64
CA THR A 287 8.33 8.25 12.83
C THR A 287 8.85 8.21 11.39
N ASP A 288 9.76 7.29 11.04
CA ASP A 288 10.31 7.13 9.68
C ASP A 288 9.80 5.82 9.06
N ASN A 289 8.90 5.93 8.08
CA ASN A 289 8.21 4.77 7.47
C ASN A 289 8.78 4.38 6.09
N ARG A 290 10.04 4.73 5.81
CA ARG A 290 10.67 4.54 4.50
C ARG A 290 11.28 3.15 4.34
N LYS A 291 11.09 2.55 3.16
CA LYS A 291 11.75 1.30 2.73
C LYS A 291 13.06 1.62 2.04
N GLY A 292 14.09 0.82 2.29
CA GLY A 292 15.41 0.93 1.65
C GLY A 292 16.18 -0.38 1.72
N PHE A 293 17.37 -0.45 1.13
CA PHE A 293 18.24 -1.62 1.23
C PHE A 293 18.96 -1.70 2.58
N TYR A 294 18.66 -2.74 3.36
CA TYR A 294 19.29 -3.00 4.65
C TYR A 294 19.94 -4.39 4.71
N ASN A 295 21.03 -4.50 5.48
CA ASN A 295 21.62 -5.79 5.81
C ASN A 295 20.82 -6.46 6.93
N ILE A 296 20.23 -7.62 6.64
CA ILE A 296 19.38 -8.36 7.59
C ILE A 296 20.13 -8.75 8.87
N ASN A 297 21.44 -8.97 8.80
CA ASN A 297 22.25 -9.34 9.98
C ASN A 297 22.23 -8.22 11.02
N ASN A 298 22.34 -6.96 10.60
CA ASN A 298 22.33 -5.79 11.49
C ASN A 298 20.99 -5.67 12.24
N ILE A 299 19.88 -5.89 11.53
CA ILE A 299 18.53 -5.87 12.10
C ILE A 299 18.38 -6.98 13.15
N VAL A 300 18.91 -8.16 12.85
CA VAL A 300 18.87 -9.33 13.73
C VAL A 300 19.73 -9.11 14.99
N GLU A 301 20.96 -8.60 14.85
CA GLU A 301 21.84 -8.31 15.98
C GLU A 301 21.23 -7.30 16.96
N THR A 302 20.62 -6.25 16.41
CA THR A 302 19.91 -5.24 17.19
C THR A 302 18.74 -5.86 17.94
N SER A 303 17.92 -6.67 17.26
CA SER A 303 16.79 -7.40 17.85
C SER A 303 17.20 -8.36 18.96
N ILE A 304 18.27 -9.14 18.76
CA ILE A 304 18.83 -10.05 19.78
C ILE A 304 19.25 -9.26 21.02
N SER A 305 19.93 -8.12 20.83
CA SER A 305 20.38 -7.26 21.92
C SER A 305 19.23 -6.71 22.75
N MET A 306 18.12 -6.36 22.11
CA MET A 306 16.90 -5.92 22.78
C MET A 306 16.19 -7.06 23.52
N ALA A 307 16.06 -8.23 22.88
CA ALA A 307 15.39 -9.40 23.46
C ALA A 307 16.09 -9.94 24.72
N LYS A 308 17.43 -9.82 24.81
CA LYS A 308 18.22 -10.23 25.98
C LYS A 308 17.73 -9.63 27.30
N TYR A 309 17.14 -8.42 27.28
CA TYR A 309 16.63 -7.80 28.51
C TYR A 309 15.51 -8.61 29.18
N ARG A 310 14.76 -9.39 28.40
CA ARG A 310 13.64 -10.21 28.86
C ARG A 310 14.06 -11.58 29.42
N ILE A 311 15.33 -11.96 29.29
CA ILE A 311 15.87 -13.26 29.72
C ILE A 311 16.26 -13.28 31.20
N LYS A 312 16.28 -12.13 31.90
CA LYS A 312 16.83 -11.98 33.26
C LYS A 312 16.33 -12.96 34.32
N SER A 313 15.20 -13.64 34.13
CA SER A 313 14.63 -14.62 35.07
C SER A 313 14.72 -16.10 34.62
N LYS A 314 15.19 -16.42 33.41
CA LYS A 314 15.23 -17.80 32.86
C LYS A 314 16.63 -18.19 32.38
N LYS A 315 16.97 -19.49 32.39
CA LYS A 315 18.25 -20.01 31.88
C LYS A 315 18.21 -20.23 30.36
N ILE A 316 17.99 -19.14 29.61
CA ILE A 316 17.86 -19.20 28.15
C ILE A 316 19.15 -18.71 27.48
N VAL A 317 19.65 -19.49 26.52
CA VAL A 317 20.82 -19.13 25.71
C VAL A 317 20.39 -18.77 24.29
N ILE A 318 20.70 -17.54 23.84
CA ILE A 318 20.54 -17.16 22.42
C ILE A 318 21.84 -17.47 21.66
N LYS A 319 21.77 -18.29 20.62
CA LYS A 319 22.86 -18.58 19.68
C LYS A 319 22.59 -17.89 18.34
N SER A 320 23.54 -17.14 17.80
CA SER A 320 23.43 -16.49 16.49
C SER A 320 24.40 -17.08 15.48
N ARG A 321 23.95 -17.27 14.23
CA ARG A 321 24.75 -17.68 13.07
C ARG A 321 24.35 -16.83 11.86
N LEU A 322 25.02 -15.69 11.68
CA LEU A 322 24.59 -14.67 10.72
C LEU A 322 25.47 -14.71 9.46
N ASN A 323 25.01 -15.40 8.41
CA ASN A 323 25.79 -15.72 7.21
C ASN A 323 25.08 -15.25 5.92
N SER A 324 24.24 -14.22 6.00
CA SER A 324 23.63 -13.60 4.83
C SER A 324 24.40 -12.35 4.44
N ASP A 325 24.91 -12.30 3.22
CA ASP A 325 25.62 -11.12 2.70
C ASP A 325 24.72 -10.25 1.80
N ASN A 326 23.50 -10.69 1.53
CA ASN A 326 22.56 -9.98 0.67
C ASN A 326 21.82 -8.87 1.43
N LEU A 327 21.57 -7.76 0.72
CA LEU A 327 20.68 -6.70 1.18
C LEU A 327 19.22 -7.06 0.91
N VAL A 328 18.35 -6.62 1.80
CA VAL A 328 16.90 -6.77 1.71
C VAL A 328 16.30 -5.38 1.57
N TYR A 329 15.39 -5.21 0.61
CA TYR A 329 14.61 -3.98 0.49
C TYR A 329 13.46 -4.01 1.48
N CYS A 330 13.58 -3.25 2.56
CA CYS A 330 12.58 -3.24 3.61
C CYS A 330 12.55 -1.95 4.42
N ASN A 331 11.50 -1.79 5.21
CA ASN A 331 11.51 -0.89 6.34
C ASN A 331 12.22 -1.60 7.51
N GLU A 332 13.34 -1.04 7.94
CA GLU A 332 14.18 -1.63 8.99
C GLU A 332 13.39 -1.83 10.30
N HIS A 333 12.50 -0.90 10.64
CA HIS A 333 11.73 -0.91 11.89
C HIS A 333 10.64 -1.97 11.89
N GLU A 334 9.90 -2.09 10.80
CA GLU A 334 8.85 -3.10 10.65
C GLU A 334 9.44 -4.51 10.68
N ILE A 335 10.56 -4.74 9.97
CA ILE A 335 11.26 -6.02 10.04
C ILE A 335 11.84 -6.27 11.44
N ARG A 336 12.40 -5.26 12.11
CA ARG A 336 12.86 -5.39 13.50
C ARG A 336 11.73 -5.79 14.44
N GLN A 337 10.53 -5.24 14.26
CA GLN A 337 9.34 -5.62 15.03
C GLN A 337 8.98 -7.09 14.81
N VAL A 338 9.03 -7.58 13.57
CA VAL A 338 8.84 -9.01 13.25
C VAL A 338 9.86 -9.86 13.99
N VAL A 339 11.15 -9.55 13.87
CA VAL A 339 12.23 -10.33 14.52
C VAL A 339 12.07 -10.34 16.04
N LEU A 340 11.79 -9.18 16.64
CA LEU A 340 11.56 -9.07 18.08
C LEU A 340 10.37 -9.92 18.53
N ASN A 341 9.25 -9.85 17.82
CA ASN A 341 8.07 -10.63 18.17
C ASN A 341 8.36 -12.14 18.10
N LEU A 342 9.10 -12.62 17.10
CA LEU A 342 9.52 -14.02 17.03
C LEU A 342 10.44 -14.40 18.20
N LEU A 343 11.45 -13.59 18.51
CA LEU A 343 12.36 -13.82 19.63
C LEU A 343 11.62 -13.87 20.97
N LEU A 344 10.69 -12.95 21.20
CA LEU A 344 9.90 -12.91 22.43
C LEU A 344 8.95 -14.10 22.54
N ASN A 345 8.33 -14.52 21.43
CA ASN A 345 7.50 -15.73 21.41
C ASN A 345 8.32 -16.99 21.71
N SER A 346 9.54 -17.09 21.17
CA SER A 346 10.49 -18.17 21.47
C SER A 346 11.00 -18.15 22.92
N ILE A 347 11.20 -16.97 23.53
CA ILE A 347 11.59 -16.86 24.95
C ILE A 347 10.42 -17.23 25.87
N ASP A 348 9.21 -16.82 25.52
CA ASP A 348 8.01 -17.11 26.30
C ASP A 348 7.61 -18.60 26.22
N SER A 349 7.92 -19.29 25.10
CA SER A 349 7.61 -20.72 24.92
C SER A 349 8.53 -21.67 25.70
N ILE A 350 9.67 -21.18 26.20
CA ILE A 350 10.61 -21.92 27.02
C ILE A 350 10.25 -21.71 28.50
N GLU A 351 10.05 -22.76 29.27
CA GLU A 351 9.63 -22.66 30.68
C GLU A 351 10.78 -22.18 31.58
N GLU A 352 11.80 -23.04 31.79
CA GLU A 352 12.91 -22.83 32.73
C GLU A 352 14.26 -22.67 32.01
N GLU A 353 14.62 -23.62 31.16
CA GLU A 353 15.88 -23.67 30.41
C GLU A 353 15.66 -24.01 28.94
N GLY A 354 16.51 -23.45 28.06
CA GLY A 354 16.41 -23.73 26.64
C GLY A 354 17.32 -22.89 25.76
N VAL A 355 17.22 -23.12 24.46
CA VAL A 355 18.05 -22.45 23.45
C VAL A 355 17.16 -21.82 22.39
N VAL A 356 17.45 -20.56 22.06
CA VAL A 356 16.91 -19.88 20.87
C VAL A 356 18.06 -19.71 19.88
N THR A 357 17.93 -20.30 18.70
CA THR A 357 18.90 -20.21 17.61
C THR A 357 18.38 -19.28 16.53
N VAL A 358 19.16 -18.25 16.20
CA VAL A 358 18.86 -17.30 15.13
C VAL A 358 19.89 -17.46 14.04
N SER A 359 19.45 -17.63 12.81
CA SER A 359 20.35 -17.79 11.67
C SER A 359 19.89 -16.99 10.45
N THR A 360 20.84 -16.41 9.73
CA THR A 360 20.61 -15.80 8.42
C THR A 360 21.48 -16.48 7.38
N TYR A 361 20.95 -16.70 6.19
CA TYR A 361 21.66 -17.37 5.10
C TYR A 361 21.00 -17.04 3.76
N ASN A 362 21.75 -17.21 2.67
CA ASN A 362 21.25 -17.07 1.31
C ASN A 362 20.83 -18.44 0.76
N SER A 363 19.67 -18.55 0.11
CA SER A 363 19.18 -19.79 -0.50
C SER A 363 18.38 -19.51 -1.77
N GLY A 364 18.84 -20.05 -2.90
CA GLY A 364 18.15 -19.87 -4.20
C GLY A 364 17.98 -18.41 -4.60
N GLY A 365 18.98 -17.57 -4.33
CA GLY A 365 18.92 -16.11 -4.52
C GLY A 365 18.23 -15.36 -3.37
N ASN A 366 17.34 -15.98 -2.60
CA ASN A 366 16.61 -15.28 -1.55
C ASN A 366 17.43 -15.14 -0.26
N THR A 367 17.16 -14.07 0.49
CA THR A 367 17.67 -13.88 1.85
C THR A 367 16.73 -14.58 2.83
N CYS A 368 17.26 -15.48 3.65
CA CYS A 368 16.47 -16.22 4.63
C CYS A 368 16.89 -15.83 6.06
N LEU A 369 15.89 -15.62 6.93
CA LEU A 369 16.04 -15.48 8.37
C LEU A 369 15.30 -16.63 9.06
N ARG A 370 15.96 -17.33 9.97
CA ARG A 370 15.36 -18.42 10.74
C ARG A 370 15.52 -18.19 12.24
N VAL A 371 14.42 -18.35 12.98
CA VAL A 371 14.37 -18.36 14.45
C VAL A 371 13.85 -19.73 14.89
N GLU A 372 14.63 -20.45 15.68
CA GLU A 372 14.31 -21.79 16.19
C GLU A 372 14.44 -21.81 17.71
N ASP A 373 13.45 -22.36 18.41
CA ASP A 373 13.46 -22.51 19.86
C ASP A 373 13.26 -23.96 20.30
N THR A 374 13.72 -24.26 21.50
CA THR A 374 13.52 -25.56 22.18
C THR A 374 12.36 -25.50 23.19
N GLY A 375 11.36 -24.64 22.96
CA GLY A 375 10.22 -24.47 23.86
C GLY A 375 9.20 -25.61 23.76
N VAL A 376 8.02 -25.40 24.35
CA VAL A 376 6.94 -26.41 24.40
C VAL A 376 6.37 -26.82 23.03
N GLY A 377 6.63 -26.04 21.97
CA GLY A 377 6.08 -26.28 20.64
C GLY A 377 4.56 -26.16 20.57
N MET A 378 3.98 -26.52 19.42
CA MET A 378 2.55 -26.37 19.13
C MET A 378 1.98 -27.66 18.51
N ASP A 379 0.70 -27.94 18.79
CA ASP A 379 -0.04 -28.99 18.11
C ASP A 379 -0.55 -28.53 16.72
N LYS A 380 -1.09 -29.46 15.92
CA LYS A 380 -1.54 -29.14 14.55
C LYS A 380 -2.69 -28.14 14.52
N LEU A 381 -3.60 -28.21 15.50
CA LEU A 381 -4.76 -27.31 15.57
C LEU A 381 -4.33 -25.88 15.89
N THR A 382 -3.42 -25.71 16.85
CA THR A 382 -2.83 -24.41 17.21
C THR A 382 -2.03 -23.87 16.03
N LEU A 383 -1.17 -24.68 15.41
CA LEU A 383 -0.34 -24.29 14.27
C LEU A 383 -1.18 -23.75 13.09
N GLY A 384 -2.35 -24.31 12.84
CA GLY A 384 -3.26 -23.84 11.78
C GLY A 384 -3.87 -22.45 12.04
N ARG A 385 -3.83 -21.97 13.29
CA ARG A 385 -4.53 -20.76 13.75
C ARG A 385 -3.61 -19.65 14.23
N ILE A 386 -2.29 -19.87 14.31
CA ILE A 386 -1.32 -18.90 14.89
C ILE A 386 -1.28 -17.54 14.19
N PHE A 387 -1.76 -17.46 12.95
CA PHE A 387 -1.82 -16.22 12.19
C PHE A 387 -3.23 -15.59 12.18
N GLU A 388 -4.22 -16.20 12.83
CA GLU A 388 -5.54 -15.61 13.03
C GLU A 388 -5.45 -14.40 13.98
N PRO A 389 -6.10 -13.28 13.66
CA PRO A 389 -6.18 -12.15 14.59
C PRO A 389 -6.77 -12.58 15.94
N TYR A 390 -6.19 -12.08 17.04
CA TYR A 390 -6.59 -12.32 18.43
C TYR A 390 -6.44 -13.76 18.94
N PHE A 391 -5.90 -14.68 18.12
CA PHE A 391 -5.61 -16.02 18.58
C PHE A 391 -4.37 -16.03 19.49
N THR A 392 -4.53 -16.51 20.72
CA THR A 392 -3.44 -16.58 21.72
C THR A 392 -3.63 -17.80 22.61
N THR A 393 -2.52 -18.46 22.95
CA THR A 393 -2.47 -19.53 23.97
C THR A 393 -1.98 -19.01 25.32
N LYS A 394 -1.69 -17.70 25.43
CA LYS A 394 -1.10 -17.05 26.61
C LYS A 394 -2.13 -16.39 27.54
N GLY A 395 -3.43 -16.56 27.30
CA GLY A 395 -4.52 -15.94 28.08
C GLY A 395 -4.42 -14.41 28.14
N ASP A 396 -4.76 -13.81 29.27
CA ASP A 396 -4.79 -12.34 29.49
C ASP A 396 -3.42 -11.65 29.33
N LYS A 397 -2.32 -12.42 29.28
CA LYS A 397 -0.96 -11.90 29.07
C LYS A 397 -0.59 -11.75 27.58
N GLY A 398 -1.39 -12.32 26.67
CA GLY A 398 -1.15 -12.25 25.23
C GLY A 398 -2.31 -11.60 24.50
N ASN A 399 -2.02 -10.57 23.70
CA ASN A 399 -3.03 -9.88 22.88
C ASN A 399 -3.43 -10.63 21.59
N GLY A 400 -2.73 -11.72 21.24
CA GLY A 400 -3.00 -12.53 20.05
C GLY A 400 -2.78 -11.82 18.71
N LEU A 401 -2.11 -10.66 18.71
CA LEU A 401 -1.91 -9.85 17.51
C LEU A 401 -0.52 -9.97 16.90
N GLY A 402 0.49 -10.35 17.70
CA GLY A 402 1.89 -10.27 17.29
C GLY A 402 2.21 -11.02 15.99
N LEU A 403 1.82 -12.30 15.88
CA LEU A 403 2.11 -13.12 14.70
C LEU A 403 1.28 -12.72 13.47
N ASN A 404 0.03 -12.28 13.66
CA ASN A 404 -0.80 -11.77 12.59
C ASN A 404 -0.21 -10.48 11.97
N ILE A 405 0.17 -9.51 12.81
CA ILE A 405 0.86 -8.29 12.37
C ILE A 405 2.19 -8.63 11.70
N SER A 406 2.94 -9.60 12.27
CA SER A 406 4.20 -10.02 11.66
C SER A 406 4.01 -10.57 10.25
N LYS A 407 2.92 -11.31 10.01
CA LYS A 407 2.58 -11.82 8.68
C LYS A 407 2.22 -10.69 7.71
N GLN A 408 1.40 -9.72 8.14
CA GLN A 408 1.04 -8.55 7.33
C GLN A 408 2.28 -7.73 6.92
N ILE A 409 3.15 -7.43 7.89
CA ILE A 409 4.42 -6.75 7.63
C ILE A 409 5.23 -7.52 6.58
N LEU A 410 5.38 -8.84 6.73
CA LEU A 410 6.14 -9.64 5.77
C LEU A 410 5.50 -9.65 4.37
N GLU A 411 4.18 -9.71 4.28
CA GLU A 411 3.43 -9.63 3.01
C GLU A 411 3.66 -8.27 2.31
N GLU A 412 3.65 -7.16 3.05
CA GLU A 412 3.98 -5.82 2.53
C GLU A 412 5.43 -5.68 2.07
N HIS A 413 6.29 -6.61 2.45
CA HIS A 413 7.73 -6.65 2.14
C HIS A 413 8.09 -7.73 1.12
N ASP A 414 7.11 -8.27 0.39
CA ASP A 414 7.30 -9.39 -0.55
C ASP A 414 8.06 -10.57 0.09
N ALA A 415 7.84 -10.78 1.39
CA ALA A 415 8.46 -11.80 2.20
C ALA A 415 7.43 -12.85 2.64
N THR A 416 7.88 -14.09 2.75
CA THR A 416 7.05 -15.22 3.18
C THR A 416 7.53 -15.74 4.51
N ILE A 417 6.62 -16.29 5.32
CA ILE A 417 6.93 -16.96 6.58
C ILE A 417 6.44 -18.40 6.56
N LYS A 418 7.34 -19.34 6.85
CA LYS A 418 7.05 -20.75 7.04
C LYS A 418 7.26 -21.13 8.50
N VAL A 419 6.34 -21.90 9.06
CA VAL A 419 6.40 -22.35 10.45
C VAL A 419 6.38 -23.87 10.52
N GLU A 420 7.31 -24.42 11.27
CA GLU A 420 7.41 -25.84 11.61
C GLU A 420 7.42 -25.95 13.13
N SER A 421 6.46 -26.67 13.71
CA SER A 421 6.40 -26.85 15.17
C SER A 421 5.77 -28.19 15.49
N LYS A 422 6.23 -28.81 16.57
CA LYS A 422 5.66 -30.03 17.12
C LYS A 422 5.66 -29.93 18.63
N LEU A 423 4.54 -30.29 19.25
CA LEU A 423 4.40 -30.32 20.70
C LEU A 423 5.55 -31.11 21.35
N GLY A 424 6.22 -30.50 22.33
CA GLY A 424 7.39 -31.00 23.04
C GLY A 424 8.75 -30.81 22.34
N ASN A 425 8.77 -30.35 21.09
CA ASN A 425 9.99 -30.25 20.27
C ASN A 425 10.33 -28.82 19.82
N GLY A 426 9.66 -27.80 20.38
CA GLY A 426 9.88 -26.40 20.03
C GLY A 426 9.29 -25.99 18.68
N SER A 427 9.72 -24.81 18.22
CA SER A 427 9.20 -24.19 17.00
C SER A 427 10.31 -23.60 16.14
N LYS A 428 10.08 -23.55 14.83
CA LYS A 428 10.98 -23.02 13.81
C LYS A 428 10.20 -22.12 12.86
N PHE A 429 10.56 -20.86 12.85
CA PHE A 429 10.04 -19.85 11.94
C PHE A 429 11.14 -19.55 10.90
N THR A 430 10.79 -19.64 9.62
CA THR A 430 11.69 -19.29 8.51
C THR A 430 11.03 -18.21 7.66
N ILE A 431 11.62 -17.03 7.66
CA ILE A 431 11.26 -15.89 6.82
C ILE A 431 12.14 -15.91 5.57
N THR A 432 11.54 -15.72 4.41
CA THR A 432 12.24 -15.65 3.12
C THR A 432 11.86 -14.36 2.41
N PHE A 433 12.84 -13.49 2.18
CA PHE A 433 12.70 -12.25 1.42
C PHE A 433 12.96 -12.53 -0.05
N THR A 434 12.00 -12.23 -0.93
CA THR A 434 12.17 -12.47 -2.37
C THR A 434 13.07 -11.41 -3.02
N GLN A 435 13.97 -11.85 -3.88
CA GLN A 435 15.09 -11.03 -4.39
C GLN A 435 14.73 -10.06 -5.54
N LYS A 436 13.47 -9.59 -5.67
CA LYS A 436 13.11 -8.63 -6.74
C LYS A 436 13.87 -7.30 -6.62
N ALA A 437 14.23 -6.89 -5.41
CA ALA A 437 14.94 -5.64 -5.20
C ALA A 437 16.47 -5.76 -5.39
N GLY A 438 17.06 -6.93 -5.12
CA GLY A 438 18.49 -7.19 -5.38
C GLY A 438 18.84 -7.20 -6.88
N GLN A 439 17.88 -7.56 -7.76
CA GLN A 439 18.02 -7.42 -9.20
C GLN A 439 18.10 -5.96 -9.66
N MET A 440 17.35 -5.03 -9.05
CA MET A 440 17.49 -3.59 -9.33
C MET A 440 18.86 -3.04 -8.93
N LEU A 441 19.47 -3.54 -7.84
CA LEU A 441 20.85 -3.22 -7.45
C LEU A 441 21.91 -3.90 -8.37
N ALA A 442 21.65 -5.09 -8.87
CA ALA A 442 22.53 -5.76 -9.83
C ALA A 442 22.54 -5.06 -11.20
N GLU A 443 21.38 -4.56 -11.64
CA GLU A 443 21.25 -3.72 -12.84
C GLU A 443 21.85 -2.32 -12.65
N SER A 444 21.82 -1.77 -11.42
CA SER A 444 22.53 -0.51 -11.10
C SER A 444 24.05 -0.69 -10.96
N ASN A 445 24.51 -1.84 -10.45
CA ASN A 445 25.94 -2.22 -10.37
C ASN A 445 26.60 -2.36 -11.74
N ALA A 446 25.84 -2.62 -12.81
CA ALA A 446 26.37 -2.61 -14.19
C ALA A 446 26.70 -1.19 -14.69
N PHE A 447 26.27 -0.13 -14.00
CA PHE A 447 26.42 1.26 -14.44
C PHE A 447 27.69 1.94 -13.90
N TYR A 448 28.19 1.52 -12.72
CA TYR A 448 29.36 2.12 -12.11
C TYR A 448 30.63 1.47 -12.67
N LYS A 449 31.54 2.28 -13.24
CA LYS A 449 32.89 1.78 -13.58
C LYS A 449 33.52 1.24 -12.30
N ARG A 450 34.28 0.15 -12.42
CA ARG A 450 34.93 -0.62 -11.34
C ARG A 450 35.95 0.17 -10.47
N ASN A 451 35.92 1.50 -10.47
CA ASN A 451 36.90 2.39 -9.83
C ASN A 451 36.40 3.82 -9.53
N THR A 452 35.09 4.06 -9.40
CA THR A 452 34.60 5.41 -9.07
C THR A 452 35.10 5.85 -7.69
N LYS A 453 35.71 7.04 -7.60
CA LYS A 453 36.28 7.65 -6.40
C LYS A 453 35.48 8.88 -5.97
N VAL A 454 35.01 8.86 -4.73
CA VAL A 454 34.22 9.94 -4.12
C VAL A 454 34.98 10.51 -2.93
N LEU A 455 35.09 11.83 -2.86
CA LEU A 455 35.63 12.53 -1.70
C LEU A 455 34.48 12.94 -0.77
N ILE A 456 34.56 12.57 0.50
CA ILE A 456 33.57 12.91 1.53
C ILE A 456 34.18 13.95 2.46
N ILE A 457 33.49 15.07 2.65
CA ILE A 457 33.87 16.13 3.61
C ILE A 457 32.91 16.04 4.79
N GLU A 458 33.37 15.47 5.90
CA GLU A 458 32.54 15.14 7.07
C GLU A 458 33.41 15.12 8.33
N ASP A 459 33.10 15.96 9.33
CA ASP A 459 33.86 16.08 10.57
C ASP A 459 33.48 15.04 11.63
N SER A 460 32.31 14.39 11.46
CA SER A 460 31.86 13.31 12.31
C SER A 460 32.34 11.95 11.82
N ASP A 461 33.27 11.39 12.57
CA ASP A 461 33.90 10.09 12.37
C ASP A 461 32.88 8.93 12.28
N ILE A 462 31.75 9.05 12.99
CA ILE A 462 30.65 8.07 12.98
C ILE A 462 29.89 8.17 11.66
N ILE A 463 29.54 9.40 11.27
CA ILE A 463 28.72 9.67 10.09
C ILE A 463 29.50 9.38 8.81
N GLY A 464 30.78 9.74 8.75
CA GLY A 464 31.64 9.46 7.61
C GLY A 464 31.80 7.95 7.39
N ARG A 465 32.00 7.17 8.46
CA ARG A 465 32.05 5.69 8.36
C ARG A 465 30.74 5.08 7.89
N GLU A 466 29.60 5.69 8.21
CA GLU A 466 28.30 5.26 7.72
C GLU A 466 28.17 5.47 6.20
N LEU A 467 28.53 6.66 5.71
CA LEU A 467 28.58 6.97 4.28
C LEU A 467 29.50 6.03 3.51
N LEU A 468 30.69 5.72 4.05
CA LEU A 468 31.61 4.76 3.44
C LEU A 468 30.99 3.36 3.30
N LYS A 469 30.13 2.93 4.23
CA LYS A 469 29.41 1.66 4.12
C LYS A 469 28.37 1.69 3.01
N TYR A 470 27.63 2.79 2.84
CA TYR A 470 26.70 2.93 1.72
C TYR A 470 27.42 2.95 0.37
N LEU A 471 28.56 3.63 0.28
CA LEU A 471 29.38 3.64 -0.94
C LEU A 471 30.00 2.27 -1.24
N SER A 472 30.45 1.53 -0.23
CA SER A 472 31.02 0.19 -0.43
C SER A 472 29.97 -0.81 -0.93
N ILE A 473 28.72 -0.70 -0.47
CA ILE A 473 27.57 -1.45 -1.01
C ILE A 473 27.39 -1.19 -2.52
N LEU A 474 27.64 0.04 -2.97
CA LEU A 474 27.54 0.43 -4.38
C LEU A 474 28.83 0.14 -5.18
N ASN A 475 29.82 -0.53 -4.59
CA ASN A 475 31.16 -0.75 -5.16
C ASN A 475 31.91 0.54 -5.53
N ILE A 476 31.70 1.61 -4.76
CA ILE A 476 32.34 2.92 -4.94
C ILE A 476 33.40 3.13 -3.85
N ASN A 477 34.56 3.65 -4.25
CA ASN A 477 35.65 3.97 -3.33
C ASN A 477 35.45 5.37 -2.75
N GLY A 478 35.22 5.47 -1.44
CA GLY A 478 35.13 6.74 -0.73
C GLY A 478 36.39 7.05 0.09
N LYS A 479 36.76 8.32 0.20
CA LYS A 479 37.76 8.82 1.18
C LYS A 479 37.14 9.97 1.96
N ILE A 480 37.35 9.98 3.28
CA ILE A 480 36.91 11.08 4.16
C ILE A 480 38.08 12.04 4.35
N GLU A 481 37.84 13.34 4.24
CA GLU A 481 38.80 14.40 4.53
C GLU A 481 38.12 15.58 5.22
N ILE A 482 38.82 16.24 6.15
CA ILE A 482 38.24 17.30 6.99
C ILE A 482 39.07 18.58 6.93
N ASP A 483 40.37 18.49 6.63
CA ASP A 483 41.24 19.66 6.56
C ASP A 483 41.09 20.35 5.19
N LYS A 484 40.68 21.63 5.20
CA LYS A 484 40.55 22.47 4.01
C LYS A 484 41.78 22.44 3.10
N ASN A 485 42.97 22.47 3.68
CA ASN A 485 44.21 22.50 2.90
C ASN A 485 44.51 21.14 2.26
N LEU A 486 44.07 20.05 2.91
CA LEU A 486 44.20 18.71 2.37
C LEU A 486 43.12 18.43 1.32
N ILE A 487 41.89 18.93 1.46
CA ILE A 487 40.80 18.74 0.48
C ILE A 487 41.23 19.18 -0.93
N LEU A 488 41.77 20.40 -1.07
CA LEU A 488 42.20 20.90 -2.38
C LEU A 488 43.44 20.16 -2.90
N LYS A 489 44.37 19.80 -2.03
CA LYS A 489 45.56 19.03 -2.39
C LYS A 489 45.19 17.62 -2.87
N GLU A 490 44.24 16.99 -2.19
CA GLU A 490 43.73 15.66 -2.48
C GLU A 490 43.02 15.61 -3.84
N LEU A 491 42.24 16.65 -4.18
CA LEU A 491 41.62 16.81 -5.49
C LEU A 491 42.63 17.10 -6.63
N LEU A 492 43.81 17.66 -6.31
CA LEU A 492 44.89 17.86 -7.29
C LEU A 492 45.70 16.58 -7.53
N GLU A 493 46.00 15.83 -6.46
CA GLU A 493 46.87 14.65 -6.50
C GLU A 493 46.13 13.38 -6.97
N ASN A 494 44.81 13.32 -6.79
CA ASN A 494 43.99 12.17 -7.13
C ASN A 494 42.77 12.58 -7.98
N LYS A 495 42.35 11.69 -8.89
CA LYS A 495 41.14 11.89 -9.68
C LYS A 495 39.91 11.43 -8.89
N TYR A 496 39.08 12.39 -8.49
CA TYR A 496 37.76 12.18 -7.91
C TYR A 496 36.68 12.55 -8.93
N GLU A 497 35.59 11.79 -8.96
CA GLU A 497 34.47 12.06 -9.88
C GLU A 497 33.28 12.73 -9.18
N LEU A 498 33.31 12.86 -7.85
CA LEU A 498 32.26 13.48 -7.05
C LEU A 498 32.81 13.92 -5.69
N VAL A 499 32.31 15.05 -5.19
CA VAL A 499 32.48 15.49 -3.80
C VAL A 499 31.13 15.46 -3.08
N ILE A 500 31.09 14.84 -1.91
CA ILE A 500 29.93 14.84 -1.01
C ILE A 500 30.33 15.60 0.26
N CYS A 501 29.63 16.67 0.61
CA CYS A 501 29.99 17.54 1.72
C CYS A 501 28.84 17.65 2.73
N ASN A 502 29.12 17.48 4.03
CA ASN A 502 28.15 17.73 5.08
C ASN A 502 27.86 19.24 5.21
N PHE A 503 26.59 19.59 5.47
CA PHE A 503 26.20 20.98 5.68
C PHE A 503 26.62 21.51 7.06
N ASN A 504 26.53 20.68 8.10
CA ASN A 504 26.89 21.06 9.46
C ASN A 504 28.33 20.72 9.81
N LEU A 505 29.29 21.40 9.19
CA LEU A 505 30.71 21.28 9.54
C LEU A 505 31.07 22.27 10.66
N SER A 506 31.85 21.81 11.65
CA SER A 506 32.21 22.58 12.83
C SER A 506 33.07 23.82 12.52
N ASN A 507 33.98 23.70 11.55
CA ASN A 507 35.03 24.70 11.31
C ASN A 507 35.06 25.23 9.87
N LEU A 508 34.18 24.74 9.00
CA LEU A 508 34.21 24.99 7.57
C LEU A 508 32.84 25.42 7.08
N ASN A 509 32.81 26.37 6.14
CA ASN A 509 31.57 26.76 5.47
C ASN A 509 31.44 25.93 4.17
N PRO A 510 30.48 25.00 4.08
CA PRO A 510 30.34 24.11 2.93
C PRO A 510 30.07 24.84 1.62
N LEU A 511 29.36 25.97 1.66
CA LEU A 511 29.06 26.76 0.46
C LEU A 511 30.32 27.43 -0.08
N LYS A 512 31.15 28.02 0.78
CA LYS A 512 32.46 28.57 0.37
C LYS A 512 33.39 27.49 -0.19
N ILE A 513 33.34 26.28 0.38
CA ILE A 513 34.11 25.14 -0.13
C ILE A 513 33.60 24.75 -1.53
N SER A 514 32.29 24.73 -1.75
CA SER A 514 31.73 24.44 -3.07
C SER A 514 32.18 25.48 -4.10
N GLU A 515 32.23 26.77 -3.74
CA GLU A 515 32.74 27.84 -4.61
C GLU A 515 34.22 27.63 -4.97
N GLU A 516 35.08 27.40 -3.98
CA GLU A 516 36.51 27.19 -4.18
C GLU A 516 36.83 25.93 -5.00
N ILE A 517 36.04 24.86 -4.81
CA ILE A 517 36.19 23.63 -5.62
C ILE A 517 35.72 23.88 -7.04
N LYS A 518 34.58 24.53 -7.25
CA LYS A 518 34.05 24.80 -8.59
C LYS A 518 34.90 25.77 -9.39
N GLU A 519 35.60 26.71 -8.74
CA GLU A 519 36.54 27.61 -9.40
C GLU A 519 37.74 26.86 -10.01
N LYS A 520 38.25 25.83 -9.32
CA LYS A 520 39.41 25.04 -9.76
C LYS A 520 39.07 23.77 -10.52
N PHE A 521 37.90 23.20 -10.25
CA PHE A 521 37.42 21.91 -10.75
C PHE A 521 35.93 22.01 -11.13
N PRO A 522 35.59 22.78 -12.18
CA PRO A 522 34.19 23.04 -12.56
C PRO A 522 33.42 21.76 -12.90
N ASP A 523 34.11 20.75 -13.42
CA ASP A 523 33.54 19.48 -13.87
C ASP A 523 33.33 18.44 -12.75
N ILE A 524 33.75 18.72 -11.52
CA ILE A 524 33.48 17.80 -10.40
C ILE A 524 32.13 18.18 -9.80
N PRO A 525 31.13 17.28 -9.80
CA PRO A 525 29.85 17.54 -9.15
C PRO A 525 30.03 17.59 -7.63
N PHE A 526 29.33 18.53 -7.01
CA PHE A 526 29.34 18.82 -5.59
C PHE A 526 27.95 18.54 -5.01
N VAL A 527 27.85 17.54 -4.15
CA VAL A 527 26.62 17.13 -3.47
C VAL A 527 26.66 17.63 -2.03
N LEU A 528 25.64 18.37 -1.62
CA LEU A 528 25.50 18.84 -0.24
C LEU A 528 24.58 17.90 0.55
N LEU A 529 25.05 17.40 1.69
CA LEU A 529 24.29 16.61 2.63
C LEU A 529 23.68 17.51 3.71
N MET A 530 22.36 17.51 3.85
CA MET A 530 21.63 18.37 4.79
C MET A 530 20.72 17.57 5.70
N GLU A 531 20.35 18.09 6.87
CA GLU A 531 19.24 17.53 7.66
C GLU A 531 17.87 18.01 7.15
N ASN A 532 16.82 17.21 7.33
CA ASN A 532 15.45 17.60 6.94
C ASN A 532 14.94 18.88 7.64
N SER A 533 15.46 19.20 8.82
CA SER A 533 15.12 20.42 9.57
C SER A 533 15.83 21.68 9.06
N GLU A 534 16.79 21.56 8.16
CA GLU A 534 17.57 22.70 7.67
C GLU A 534 16.89 23.40 6.50
N ILE A 535 16.76 24.71 6.65
CA ILE A 535 16.20 25.62 5.66
C ILE A 535 17.36 26.40 5.05
N ILE A 536 17.64 26.17 3.77
CA ILE A 536 18.56 26.98 2.97
C ILE A 536 17.74 27.79 1.97
N ASN A 537 18.12 29.05 1.80
CA ASN A 537 17.58 29.91 0.77
C ASN A 537 18.27 29.56 -0.57
N GLU A 538 17.48 29.13 -1.56
CA GLU A 538 17.96 28.61 -2.85
C GLU A 538 18.92 29.55 -3.59
N LYS A 539 18.87 30.85 -3.29
CA LYS A 539 19.75 31.88 -3.85
C LYS A 539 21.25 31.69 -3.51
N TYR A 540 21.59 30.87 -2.52
CA TYR A 540 22.97 30.63 -2.07
C TYR A 540 23.52 29.25 -2.49
N LEU A 541 22.83 28.52 -3.36
CA LEU A 541 23.23 27.20 -3.84
C LEU A 541 23.97 27.22 -5.19
N GLY A 542 24.42 28.39 -5.65
CA GLY A 542 24.87 28.58 -7.05
C GLY A 542 25.97 27.62 -7.53
N THR A 543 26.75 27.04 -6.63
CA THR A 543 27.86 26.10 -6.93
C THR A 543 27.62 24.67 -6.44
N VAL A 544 26.44 24.40 -5.85
CA VAL A 544 26.01 23.08 -5.39
C VAL A 544 25.17 22.43 -6.49
N ASP A 545 25.60 21.27 -7.00
CA ASP A 545 24.90 20.60 -8.10
C ASP A 545 23.69 19.80 -7.63
N PHE A 546 23.78 19.16 -6.45
CA PHE A 546 22.69 18.37 -5.88
C PHE A 546 22.64 18.49 -4.36
N ILE A 547 21.45 18.33 -3.79
CA ILE A 547 21.24 18.24 -2.35
C ILE A 547 20.70 16.85 -2.03
N LEU A 548 21.28 16.20 -1.03
CA LEU A 548 20.80 14.96 -0.46
C LEU A 548 20.44 15.19 1.02
N ARG A 549 19.16 15.01 1.36
CA ARG A 549 18.67 15.27 2.71
C ARG A 549 18.68 14.01 3.57
N ARG A 550 19.11 14.14 4.82
CA ARG A 550 19.11 13.12 5.87
C ARG A 550 17.77 13.13 6.61
N PRO A 551 17.22 11.94 6.93
CA PRO A 551 17.75 10.61 6.58
C PRO A 551 17.52 10.30 5.10
N PHE A 552 18.43 9.56 4.45
CA PHE A 552 18.29 9.12 3.05
C PHE A 552 18.50 7.62 2.91
N THR A 553 17.95 7.05 1.85
CA THR A 553 18.11 5.63 1.50
C THR A 553 19.35 5.39 0.63
N THR A 554 19.80 4.13 0.53
CA THR A 554 20.94 3.76 -0.34
C THR A 554 20.60 4.02 -1.81
N GLU A 555 19.33 3.89 -2.17
CA GLU A 555 18.74 4.13 -3.48
C GLU A 555 18.79 5.61 -3.85
N GLU A 556 18.37 6.49 -2.94
CA GLU A 556 18.45 7.94 -3.12
C GLU A 556 19.91 8.39 -3.32
N LEU A 557 20.83 7.85 -2.52
CA LEU A 557 22.26 8.09 -2.69
C LEU A 557 22.77 7.58 -4.05
N ALA A 558 22.43 6.34 -4.42
CA ALA A 558 22.82 5.75 -5.70
C ALA A 558 22.29 6.54 -6.90
N GLU A 559 21.06 7.02 -6.83
CA GLU A 559 20.41 7.81 -7.87
C GLU A 559 21.09 9.17 -8.04
N ILE A 560 21.42 9.86 -6.95
CA ILE A 560 22.14 11.13 -7.00
C ILE A 560 23.54 10.94 -7.59
N ILE A 561 24.27 9.91 -7.15
CA ILE A 561 25.58 9.60 -7.72
C ILE A 561 25.45 9.31 -9.22
N ARG A 562 24.44 8.53 -9.62
CA ARG A 562 24.18 8.22 -11.04
C ARG A 562 23.85 9.48 -11.85
N LYS A 563 23.08 10.42 -11.29
CA LYS A 563 22.80 11.72 -11.91
C LYS A 563 24.10 12.49 -12.11
N CYS A 564 24.90 12.65 -11.06
CA CYS A 564 26.21 13.33 -11.09
C CYS A 564 27.15 12.77 -12.19
N LEU A 565 27.26 11.44 -12.27
CA LEU A 565 28.13 10.78 -13.24
C LEU A 565 27.60 10.82 -14.68
N LYS A 566 26.30 11.05 -14.89
CA LYS A 566 25.71 11.26 -16.22
C LYS A 566 25.93 12.68 -16.72
N THR A 567 25.82 13.69 -15.84
CA THR A 567 26.06 15.09 -16.21
C THR A 567 27.49 15.31 -16.70
N ASN A 568 28.48 14.62 -16.11
CA ASN A 568 29.87 14.65 -16.56
C ASN A 568 30.11 14.05 -17.96
N LYS A 569 29.20 13.23 -18.48
CA LYS A 569 29.27 12.73 -19.87
C LYS A 569 28.58 13.67 -20.86
N ASN A 570 27.57 14.40 -20.42
CA ASN A 570 26.83 15.33 -21.28
C ASN A 570 27.47 16.73 -21.35
N ASN A 571 28.45 17.06 -20.50
CA ASN A 571 29.23 18.31 -20.66
C ASN A 571 30.17 18.31 -21.88
N GLU A 572 30.30 17.21 -22.63
CA GLU A 572 30.82 17.25 -24.00
C GLU A 572 29.77 17.78 -25.01
N HIS A 573 28.47 17.80 -24.66
CA HIS A 573 27.36 18.29 -25.49
C HIS A 573 26.22 18.94 -24.64
N ASN A 574 26.41 20.23 -24.33
CA ASN A 574 25.43 21.29 -24.04
C ASN A 574 24.17 21.08 -23.15
N GLU A 575 24.05 22.08 -22.26
CA GLU A 575 22.86 22.80 -21.74
C GLU A 575 21.99 22.23 -20.60
N HIS A 576 21.76 23.16 -19.66
CA HIS A 576 21.12 23.06 -18.35
C HIS A 576 19.72 22.43 -18.37
N ASN A 577 19.47 21.50 -17.44
CA ASN A 577 18.12 21.17 -17.00
C ASN A 577 18.06 21.06 -15.47
N ILE A 578 17.39 22.03 -14.87
CA ILE A 578 16.94 22.02 -13.47
C ILE A 578 15.71 21.10 -13.41
N CYS A 579 15.78 19.99 -12.67
CA CYS A 579 14.63 19.15 -12.37
C CYS A 579 14.30 19.22 -10.89
N ASN A 580 13.22 19.96 -10.57
CA ASN A 580 12.50 19.91 -9.31
C ASN A 580 11.83 18.54 -9.15
N ILE A 581 11.89 17.95 -7.96
CA ILE A 581 11.05 16.81 -7.58
C ILE A 581 10.28 17.25 -6.34
N SER A 582 8.96 17.30 -6.51
CA SER A 582 7.91 17.43 -5.51
C SER A 582 7.64 16.12 -4.79
#